data_AF-A0A971L3U7-F1
#
_entry.id   AF-A0A971L3U7-F1
#
_cell.length_a   1.000
_cell.length_b   1.000
_cell.length_c   1.000
_cell.angle_alpha   90.00
_cell.angle_beta   90.00
_cell.angle_gamma   90.00
#
_symmetry.space_group_name_H-M   'P 1'
#
loop_
_entity.id
_entity.type
_entity.pdbx_description
1 polymer ?
#
loop_
_entity_poly.entity_id
_entity_poly.type
_entity_poly.pdbx_seq_one_letter_code
_entity_poly.pdbx_strand_id
1 'polypeptide(L)'
;QQQAKVDDISLTPSAQMLKLVEECDGYVPAVLKLAKAQREQLLAKPVDKTREAMFTELSSSSIQQQLAIEAADKIDFDTYLQQYFAS
;
A
#
# COMPACT_ATOMS: atom_id res chain seq x y z
N GLN A 1 -11.93 23.95 -5.53
CA GLN A 1 -11.93 23.00 -4.39
C GLN A 1 -10.89 23.32 -3.32
N GLN A 2 -9.64 23.71 -3.66
CA GLN A 2 -8.65 24.00 -2.61
C GLN A 2 -8.85 25.38 -1.94
N GLN A 3 -9.30 26.40 -2.67
CA GLN A 3 -9.58 27.74 -2.11
C GLN A 3 -10.59 27.70 -0.95
N ALA A 4 -11.65 26.89 -1.06
CA ALA A 4 -12.64 26.73 0.00
C ALA A 4 -12.04 26.21 1.33
N LYS A 5 -10.91 25.51 1.30
CA LYS A 5 -10.22 25.06 2.53
C LYS A 5 -9.42 26.16 3.21
N VAL A 6 -9.07 27.21 2.46
CA VAL A 6 -8.46 28.44 2.99
C VAL A 6 -9.56 29.29 3.63
N ASP A 7 -10.72 29.36 2.98
CA ASP A 7 -11.87 30.12 3.45
C ASP A 7 -12.58 29.43 4.64
N ASP A 8 -12.50 28.09 4.72
CA ASP A 8 -13.03 27.25 5.81
C ASP A 8 -12.06 26.12 6.19
N ILE A 9 -11.43 26.27 7.35
CA ILE A 9 -10.42 25.34 7.89
C ILE A 9 -11.01 23.95 8.17
N SER A 10 -12.33 23.85 8.46
CA SER A 10 -12.98 22.57 8.73
C SER A 10 -12.98 21.63 7.52
N LEU A 11 -12.80 22.19 6.32
CA LEU A 11 -12.69 21.44 5.07
C LEU A 11 -11.29 20.87 4.82
N THR A 12 -10.32 21.19 5.68
CA THR A 12 -8.98 20.60 5.58
C THR A 12 -9.01 19.11 5.94
N PRO A 13 -8.21 18.26 5.27
CA PRO A 13 -8.16 16.83 5.60
C PRO A 13 -7.78 16.56 7.06
N SER A 14 -6.92 17.40 7.66
CA SER A 14 -6.54 17.28 9.06
C SER A 14 -7.69 17.58 10.01
N ALA A 15 -8.52 18.61 9.74
CA ALA A 15 -9.68 18.91 10.57
C ALA A 15 -10.75 17.82 10.48
N GLN A 16 -10.98 17.27 9.28
CA GLN A 16 -11.90 16.14 9.09
C GLN A 16 -11.40 14.88 9.79
N MET A 17 -10.09 14.62 9.74
CA MET A 17 -9.49 13.49 10.46
C MET A 17 -9.65 13.66 11.96
N LEU A 18 -9.37 14.85 12.51
CA LEU A 18 -9.52 15.12 13.95
C LEU A 18 -10.97 14.89 14.42
N LYS A 19 -11.95 15.40 13.66
CA LYS A 19 -13.37 15.17 13.94
C LYS A 19 -13.70 13.67 13.96
N LEU A 20 -13.19 12.90 13.00
CA LEU A 20 -13.42 11.46 12.96
C LEU A 20 -12.77 10.74 14.16
N VAL A 21 -11.60 11.19 14.60
CA VAL A 21 -10.93 10.69 15.80
C VAL A 21 -11.78 10.91 17.05
N GLU A 22 -12.37 12.10 17.19
CA GLU A 22 -13.30 12.42 18.27
C GLU A 22 -14.56 11.55 18.20
N GLU A 23 -15.16 11.36 17.02
CA GLU A 23 -16.35 10.53 16.81
C GLU A 23 -16.14 9.03 17.08
N CYS A 24 -14.90 8.54 16.94
CA CYS A 24 -14.56 7.13 17.11
C CYS A 24 -13.81 6.85 18.42
N ASP A 25 -13.75 7.80 19.35
CA ASP A 25 -13.05 7.68 20.63
C ASP A 25 -11.56 7.31 20.50
N GLY A 26 -10.90 7.79 19.43
CA GLY A 26 -9.47 7.63 19.24
C GLY A 26 -9.03 7.40 17.79
N TYR A 27 -7.72 7.59 17.58
CA TYR A 27 -7.11 7.48 16.25
C TYR A 27 -7.20 6.08 15.67
N VAL A 28 -6.84 5.06 16.45
CA VAL A 28 -6.84 3.67 15.97
C VAL A 28 -8.26 3.21 15.56
N PRO A 29 -9.32 3.41 16.37
CA PRO A 29 -10.70 3.14 15.93
C PRO A 29 -11.12 3.89 14.67
N ALA A 30 -10.77 5.18 14.55
CA ALA A 30 -11.09 6.00 13.38
C ALA A 30 -10.46 5.46 12.09
N VAL A 31 -9.16 5.17 12.11
CA VAL A 31 -8.46 4.65 10.93
C VAL A 31 -8.92 3.23 10.59
N LEU A 32 -9.22 2.41 11.59
CA LEU A 32 -9.79 1.08 11.38
C LEU A 32 -11.17 1.14 10.70
N LYS A 33 -12.03 2.09 11.10
CA LYS A 33 -13.31 2.34 10.45
C LYS A 33 -13.13 2.71 8.98
N LEU A 34 -12.18 3.60 8.67
CA LEU A 34 -11.85 3.97 7.29
C LEU A 34 -11.34 2.77 6.48
N ALA A 35 -10.40 2.00 7.03
CA ALA A 35 -9.82 0.84 6.35
C ALA A 35 -10.88 -0.23 6.03
N LYS A 36 -11.83 -0.46 6.94
CA LYS A 36 -12.96 -1.38 6.72
C LYS A 36 -13.86 -0.89 5.59
N ALA A 37 -14.25 0.38 5.61
CA ALA A 37 -15.07 0.98 4.55
C ALA A 37 -14.35 0.93 3.18
N GLN A 38 -13.05 1.21 3.13
CA GLN A 38 -12.25 1.10 1.92
C GLN A 38 -12.18 -0.34 1.41
N ARG A 39 -11.95 -1.32 2.29
CA ARG A 39 -11.99 -2.74 1.95
C ARG A 39 -13.34 -3.12 1.32
N GLU A 40 -14.45 -2.73 1.93
CA GLU A 40 -15.79 -3.01 1.41
C GLU A 40 -15.99 -2.40 0.02
N GLN A 41 -15.59 -1.14 -0.17
CA GLN A 41 -15.69 -0.46 -1.48
C GLN A 41 -14.83 -1.13 -2.56
N LEU A 42 -13.61 -1.56 -2.21
CA LEU A 42 -12.71 -2.24 -3.13
C LEU A 42 -13.23 -3.62 -3.51
N LEU A 43 -13.83 -4.35 -2.55
CA LEU A 43 -14.40 -5.69 -2.80
C LEU A 43 -15.77 -5.64 -3.50
N ALA A 44 -16.49 -4.53 -3.42
CA ALA A 44 -17.81 -4.39 -4.04
C ALA A 44 -17.77 -4.45 -5.58
N LYS A 45 -16.61 -4.20 -6.20
CA LYS A 45 -16.43 -4.31 -7.65
C LYS A 45 -15.48 -5.47 -7.97
N PRO A 46 -15.96 -6.52 -8.68
CA PRO A 46 -15.06 -7.60 -9.09
C PRO A 46 -13.98 -7.05 -10.03
N VAL A 47 -12.78 -7.60 -9.90
CA VAL A 47 -11.67 -7.29 -10.81
C VAL A 47 -12.04 -7.78 -12.21
N ASP A 48 -11.75 -6.97 -13.23
CA ASP A 48 -11.87 -7.41 -14.62
C ASP A 48 -11.03 -8.67 -14.85
N LYS A 49 -11.60 -9.70 -15.51
CA LYS A 49 -10.92 -10.97 -15.81
C LYS A 49 -9.56 -10.79 -16.47
N THR A 50 -9.40 -9.77 -17.33
CA THR A 50 -8.11 -9.46 -17.97
C THR A 50 -7.07 -9.07 -16.94
N ARG A 51 -7.48 -8.25 -15.95
CA ARG A 51 -6.62 -7.80 -14.86
C ARG A 51 -6.34 -8.91 -13.85
N GLU A 52 -7.31 -9.79 -13.60
CA GLU A 52 -7.12 -10.98 -12.80
C GLU A 52 -6.03 -11.89 -13.41
N ALA A 53 -6.16 -12.23 -14.69
CA ALA A 53 -5.16 -13.04 -15.39
C ALA A 53 -3.75 -12.39 -15.38
N MET A 54 -3.68 -11.07 -15.57
CA MET A 54 -2.43 -10.31 -15.45
C MET A 54 -1.80 -10.46 -14.06
N PHE A 55 -2.58 -10.31 -12.99
CA PHE A 55 -2.06 -10.46 -11.62
C PHE A 55 -1.62 -11.88 -11.30
N THR A 56 -2.34 -12.90 -11.78
CA THR A 56 -1.94 -14.31 -11.65
C THR A 56 -0.58 -14.56 -12.31
N GLU A 57 -0.39 -14.07 -13.54
CA GLU A 57 0.87 -14.23 -14.27
C GLU A 57 2.02 -13.49 -13.59
N LEU A 58 1.80 -12.25 -13.13
CA LEU A 58 2.79 -11.48 -12.39
C LEU A 58 3.22 -12.18 -11.09
N SER A 59 2.27 -12.75 -10.35
CA SER A 59 2.58 -13.47 -9.11
C SER A 59 3.39 -14.74 -9.37
N SER A 60 3.04 -15.50 -10.40
CA SER A 60 3.77 -16.73 -10.76
C SER A 60 5.19 -16.41 -11.23
N SER A 61 5.31 -15.46 -12.15
CA SER A 61 6.60 -15.05 -12.72
C SER A 61 7.52 -14.40 -11.67
N SER A 62 7.01 -13.61 -10.72
CA SER A 62 7.83 -13.01 -9.67
C SER A 62 8.47 -14.08 -8.76
N ILE A 63 7.73 -15.14 -8.43
CA ILE A 63 8.25 -16.25 -7.62
C ILE A 63 9.33 -17.02 -8.40
N GLN A 64 9.09 -17.31 -9.68
CA GLN A 64 10.08 -17.99 -10.52
C GLN A 64 11.35 -17.16 -10.69
N GLN A 65 11.22 -15.85 -10.87
CA GLN A 65 12.36 -14.94 -10.96
C GLN A 65 13.14 -14.89 -9.65
N GLN A 66 12.46 -14.84 -8.50
CA GLN A 66 13.12 -14.90 -7.20
C GLN A 66 13.93 -16.19 -7.04
N LEU A 67 13.34 -17.35 -7.35
CA LEU A 67 14.05 -18.64 -7.27
C LEU A 67 15.26 -18.70 -8.22
N ALA A 68 15.14 -18.11 -9.42
CA ALA A 68 16.23 -18.05 -10.37
C ALA A 68 17.39 -17.17 -9.85
N ILE A 69 17.08 -16.05 -9.18
CA ILE A 69 18.08 -15.19 -8.54
C ILE A 69 18.77 -15.95 -7.40
N GLU A 70 18.00 -16.52 -6.48
CA GLU A 70 18.53 -17.27 -5.33
C GLU A 70 19.40 -18.47 -5.77
N ALA A 71 19.02 -19.18 -6.84
CA ALA A 71 19.82 -20.28 -7.39
C ALA A 71 21.07 -19.79 -8.15
N ALA A 72 21.07 -18.54 -8.62
CA ALA A 72 22.19 -17.94 -9.32
C ALA A 72 23.26 -17.39 -8.39
N ASP A 73 22.98 -17.21 -7.09
CA ASP A 73 23.92 -16.70 -6.11
C ASP A 73 25.24 -17.50 -6.12
N LYS A 74 26.36 -16.77 -6.21
CA LYS A 74 27.73 -17.33 -6.25
C LYS A 74 28.57 -16.97 -5.04
N ILE A 75 28.09 -16.03 -4.24
CA ILE A 75 28.76 -15.49 -3.07
C ILE A 75 27.74 -15.38 -1.94
N ASP A 76 28.22 -15.41 -0.69
CA ASP A 76 27.37 -15.11 0.45
C ASP A 76 26.97 -13.63 0.49
N PHE A 77 25.99 -13.35 1.34
CA PHE A 77 25.42 -12.01 1.49
C PHE A 77 26.44 -10.96 1.98
N ASP A 78 27.32 -11.32 2.91
CA ASP A 78 28.32 -10.39 3.45
C ASP A 78 29.32 -9.97 2.37
N THR A 79 29.77 -10.92 1.56
CA THR A 79 30.65 -10.68 0.42
C THR A 79 29.96 -9.82 -0.65
N TYR A 80 28.68 -10.10 -0.93
CA TYR A 80 27.87 -9.27 -1.84
C TYR A 80 27.78 -7.82 -1.36
N LEU A 81 27.49 -7.59 -0.07
CA LEU A 81 27.40 -6.25 0.50
C LEU A 81 28.71 -5.48 0.40
N GLN A 82 29.84 -6.13 0.69
CA GLN A 82 31.15 -5.50 0.55
C GLN A 82 31.42 -5.05 -0.89
N GLN A 83 31.08 -5.89 -1.88
CA GLN A 83 31.24 -5.55 -3.30
C GLN A 83 30.29 -4.43 -3.72
N TYR A 84 29.02 -4.49 -3.30
CA TYR A 84 27.99 -3.49 -3.63
C TYR A 84 28.33 -2.08 -3.14
N PHE A 85 28.90 -1.95 -1.95
CA PHE A 85 29.30 -0.64 -1.40
C PHE A 85 30.69 -0.17 -1.86
N ALA A 86 31.47 -1.03 -2.51
CA ALA A 86 32.77 -0.68 -3.08
C ALA A 86 32.67 -0.13 -4.52
N SER A 87 31.52 -0.28 -5.18
CA SER A 87 31.16 0.31 -6.48
C SER A 87 30.45 1.65 -6.35
#